data_AF-A0AAV5NLR1-F1
#
_entry.id   AF-A0AAV5NLR1-F1
#
_cell.length_a   1.000
_cell.length_b   1.000
_cell.length_c   1.000
_cell.angle_alpha   90.00
_cell.angle_beta   90.00
_cell.angle_gamma   90.00
#
_symmetry.space_group_name_H-M   'P 1'
#
loop_
_entity.id
_entity.type
_entity.pdbx_description
1 polymer ?
#
loop_
_entity_poly.entity_id
_entity_poly.type
_entity_poly.pdbx_seq_one_letter_code
_entity_poly.pdbx_strand_id
1 'polypeptide(L)'
;MTNSTQDATKQDYEERLFKIADTMVQNGEKVTIRSILDKFPDINSTSTLSPAYTKWREAQREQINSINNRLSFSPSFNSALIAEVSRLLDAEKALLESDRADLEDQVGILHRELSIQADKFKEAVDTINALKRENSDQRAELQLSAKQIGELREAHAQELQKKEEQHKQQIEEKEQLFSQKLEEKESLIIRHEAKIESLNEANQHNSSEASKYKVLEGQAREQLVAANEEKQTLQEQLKVLPDLRSELNVEKALKTSKQDALTALQGRYDTLQEQSVQLNSQLEVNRSKLETYDQKVQELSNLSKLLNDAQNQISTLSTSERAMVQDMKEMQLELNRREYAQQENANLRGELNATREQLNNSVKQITSLTQQLNKNSD
;
A
#
# COMPACT_ATOMS: atom_id res chain seq x y z
N MET A 1 -30.01 54.92 -68.93
CA MET A 1 -29.47 54.54 -67.60
C MET A 1 -29.03 53.06 -67.60
N THR A 2 -28.18 52.65 -68.54
CA THR A 2 -27.77 51.23 -68.69
C THR A 2 -26.25 51.01 -68.61
N ASN A 3 -25.44 52.07 -68.49
CA ASN A 3 -23.98 51.93 -68.42
C ASN A 3 -23.45 51.67 -67.01
N SER A 4 -24.17 52.04 -65.94
CA SER A 4 -23.64 51.96 -64.57
C SER A 4 -23.55 50.55 -63.99
N THR A 5 -24.34 49.58 -64.50
CA THR A 5 -24.36 48.21 -63.97
C THR A 5 -23.30 47.31 -64.63
N GLN A 6 -22.94 47.55 -65.90
CA GLN A 6 -21.87 46.82 -66.60
C GLN A 6 -20.47 47.21 -66.11
N ASP A 7 -20.27 48.49 -65.76
CA ASP A 7 -18.99 48.96 -65.21
C ASP A 7 -18.71 48.38 -63.81
N ALA A 8 -19.73 48.23 -62.96
CA ALA A 8 -19.59 47.65 -61.62
C ALA A 8 -19.15 46.17 -61.65
N THR A 9 -19.72 45.36 -62.56
CA THR A 9 -19.31 43.94 -62.73
C THR A 9 -17.93 43.78 -63.35
N LYS A 10 -17.50 44.73 -64.17
CA LYS A 10 -16.17 44.73 -64.79
C LYS A 10 -15.09 45.09 -63.77
N GLN A 11 -15.38 46.03 -62.88
CA GLN A 11 -14.45 46.49 -61.85
C GLN A 11 -14.23 45.44 -60.75
N ASP A 12 -15.30 44.79 -60.26
CA ASP A 12 -15.20 43.67 -59.30
C ASP A 12 -14.37 42.50 -59.85
N TYR A 13 -14.55 42.20 -61.14
CA TYR A 13 -13.77 41.18 -61.84
C TYR A 13 -12.28 41.54 -61.96
N GLU A 14 -11.96 42.77 -62.34
CA GLU A 14 -10.57 43.25 -62.42
C GLU A 14 -9.89 43.20 -61.05
N GLU A 15 -10.57 43.61 -59.98
CA GLU A 15 -10.04 43.57 -58.60
C GLU A 15 -9.76 42.14 -58.12
N ARG A 16 -10.65 41.18 -58.41
CA ARG A 16 -10.44 39.76 -58.10
C ARG A 16 -9.23 39.18 -58.85
N LEU A 17 -9.07 39.53 -60.13
CA LEU A 17 -7.93 39.11 -60.93
C LEU A 17 -6.62 39.64 -60.33
N PHE A 18 -6.60 40.93 -60.00
CA PHE A 18 -5.41 41.59 -59.46
C PHE A 18 -5.00 40.96 -58.14
N LYS A 19 -5.97 40.69 -57.26
CA LYS A 19 -5.72 40.00 -55.98
C LYS A 19 -5.12 38.61 -56.17
N ILE A 20 -5.64 37.81 -57.11
CA ILE A 20 -5.09 36.48 -57.41
C ILE A 20 -3.67 36.61 -57.97
N ALA A 21 -3.46 37.51 -58.92
CA ALA A 21 -2.16 37.73 -59.54
C ALA A 21 -1.12 38.23 -58.52
N ASP A 22 -1.48 39.16 -57.63
CA ASP A 22 -0.61 39.66 -56.56
C ASP A 22 -0.30 38.57 -55.52
N THR A 23 -1.28 37.74 -55.15
CA THR A 23 -1.07 36.59 -54.26
C THR A 23 -0.10 35.59 -54.89
N MET A 24 -0.19 35.37 -56.20
CA MET A 24 0.74 34.50 -56.93
C MET A 24 2.16 35.08 -56.95
N VAL A 25 2.31 36.40 -57.14
CA VAL A 25 3.62 37.08 -57.01
C VAL A 25 4.19 36.93 -55.60
N GLN A 26 3.37 37.12 -54.56
CA GLN A 26 3.80 36.96 -53.16
C GLN A 26 4.24 35.54 -52.83
N ASN A 27 3.64 34.54 -53.48
CA ASN A 27 4.01 33.13 -53.33
C ASN A 27 5.20 32.71 -54.23
N GLY A 28 5.76 33.61 -55.03
CA GLY A 28 6.84 33.30 -55.99
C GLY A 28 6.38 32.48 -57.21
N GLU A 29 5.07 32.39 -57.46
CA GLU A 29 4.51 31.67 -58.60
C GLU A 29 4.60 32.48 -59.91
N LYS A 30 4.86 31.81 -61.03
CA LYS A 30 4.87 32.47 -62.35
C LYS A 30 3.45 32.87 -62.76
N VAL A 31 3.19 34.16 -62.78
CA VAL A 31 1.89 34.70 -63.22
C VAL A 31 1.78 34.64 -64.74
N THR A 32 0.81 33.86 -65.22
CA THR A 32 0.42 33.77 -66.62
C THR A 32 -1.10 33.81 -66.72
N ILE A 33 -1.66 34.20 -67.87
CA ILE A 33 -3.12 34.23 -68.06
C ILE A 33 -3.75 32.84 -67.78
N ARG A 34 -3.05 31.75 -68.09
CA ARG A 34 -3.51 30.38 -67.82
C ARG A 34 -3.50 30.04 -66.33
N SER A 35 -2.41 30.37 -65.63
CA SER A 35 -2.32 30.07 -64.19
C SER A 35 -3.26 30.93 -63.34
N ILE A 36 -3.64 32.12 -63.83
CA ILE A 36 -4.76 32.89 -63.25
C ILE A 36 -6.09 32.23 -63.55
N LEU A 37 -6.34 31.81 -64.81
CA LEU A 37 -7.57 31.14 -65.22
C LEU A 37 -7.85 29.88 -64.38
N ASP A 38 -6.83 29.08 -64.08
CA ASP A 38 -6.95 27.88 -63.24
C ASP A 38 -7.41 28.19 -61.80
N LYS A 39 -7.12 29.41 -61.30
CA LYS A 39 -7.55 29.90 -59.98
C LYS A 39 -8.82 30.78 -60.06
N PHE A 40 -9.45 30.88 -61.23
CA PHE A 40 -10.60 31.72 -61.53
C PHE A 40 -11.79 30.89 -62.05
N PRO A 41 -12.56 30.23 -61.17
CA PRO A 41 -13.54 29.20 -61.56
C PRO A 41 -14.74 29.73 -62.37
N ASP A 42 -14.98 31.04 -62.37
CA ASP A 42 -16.14 31.67 -63.00
C ASP A 42 -15.90 32.02 -64.49
N ILE A 43 -14.68 31.82 -65.01
CA ILE A 43 -14.29 32.22 -66.35
C ILE A 43 -13.57 31.08 -67.05
N ASN A 44 -14.02 30.76 -68.26
CA ASN A 44 -13.50 29.64 -69.05
C ASN A 44 -12.63 30.08 -70.24
N SER A 45 -12.34 31.37 -70.38
CA SER A 45 -11.61 31.91 -71.53
C SER A 45 -10.49 32.87 -71.13
N THR A 46 -9.30 32.59 -71.66
CA THR A 46 -8.12 33.45 -71.56
C THR A 46 -8.33 34.81 -72.23
N SER A 47 -9.18 34.89 -73.25
CA SER A 47 -9.51 36.13 -73.96
C SER A 47 -10.25 37.13 -73.07
N THR A 48 -11.04 36.63 -72.11
CA THR A 48 -11.79 37.45 -71.14
C THR A 48 -10.85 38.03 -70.07
N LEU A 49 -9.78 37.30 -69.70
CA LEU A 49 -8.76 37.73 -68.73
C LEU A 49 -7.71 38.66 -69.35
N SER A 50 -7.48 38.58 -70.67
CA SER A 50 -6.39 39.28 -71.35
C SER A 50 -6.36 40.81 -71.13
N PRO A 51 -7.47 41.56 -71.24
CA PRO A 51 -7.45 43.02 -71.03
C PRO A 51 -7.09 43.40 -69.59
N ALA A 52 -7.70 42.72 -68.61
CA ALA A 52 -7.47 42.95 -67.20
C ALA A 52 -6.04 42.53 -66.78
N TYR A 53 -5.55 41.38 -67.26
CA TYR A 53 -4.18 40.94 -67.05
C TYR A 53 -3.15 41.91 -67.65
N THR A 54 -3.41 42.47 -68.82
CA THR A 54 -2.52 43.46 -69.45
C THR A 54 -2.44 44.72 -68.60
N LYS A 55 -3.59 45.21 -68.10
CA LYS A 55 -3.67 46.36 -67.20
C LYS A 55 -2.94 46.11 -65.87
N TRP A 56 -3.10 44.92 -65.27
CA TRP A 56 -2.34 44.52 -64.09
C TRP A 56 -0.83 44.53 -64.36
N ARG A 57 -0.41 43.98 -65.50
CA ARG A 57 1.01 43.90 -65.89
C ARG A 57 1.63 45.26 -66.13
N GLU A 58 0.87 46.19 -66.71
CA GLU A 58 1.27 47.58 -66.89
C GLU A 58 1.42 48.29 -65.53
N ALA A 59 0.45 48.12 -64.63
CA ALA A 59 0.53 48.66 -63.27
C ALA A 59 1.75 48.12 -62.50
N GLN A 60 2.05 46.84 -62.61
CA GLN A 60 3.24 46.23 -62.02
C GLN A 60 4.54 46.79 -62.63
N ARG A 61 4.57 46.97 -63.96
CA ARG A 61 5.72 47.57 -64.65
C ARG A 61 5.91 49.03 -64.21
N GLU A 62 4.83 49.80 -64.08
CA GLU A 62 4.87 51.18 -63.58
C GLU A 62 5.31 51.25 -62.13
N GLN A 63 4.87 50.32 -61.28
CA GLN A 63 5.32 50.22 -59.89
C GLN A 63 6.82 49.93 -59.81
N ILE A 64 7.31 48.98 -60.61
CA ILE A 64 8.76 48.67 -60.71
C ILE A 64 9.54 49.87 -61.25
N ASN A 65 9.03 50.54 -62.29
CA ASN A 65 9.66 51.73 -62.84
C ASN A 65 9.67 52.90 -61.83
N SER A 66 8.61 53.06 -61.06
CA SER A 66 8.51 54.05 -59.98
C SER A 66 9.53 53.75 -58.87
N ILE A 67 9.64 52.49 -58.45
CA ILE A 67 10.66 52.06 -57.48
C ILE A 67 12.06 52.31 -58.03
N ASN A 68 12.32 51.96 -59.29
CA ASN A 68 13.61 52.18 -59.96
C ASN A 68 13.93 53.66 -60.15
N ASN A 69 12.94 54.52 -60.35
CA ASN A 69 13.15 55.97 -60.48
C ASN A 69 13.36 56.64 -59.10
N ARG A 70 12.79 56.07 -58.03
CA ARG A 70 12.97 56.54 -56.64
C ARG A 70 14.30 56.10 -56.03
N LEU A 71 14.75 54.89 -56.37
CA LEU A 71 16.07 54.37 -56.04
C LEU A 71 17.04 54.85 -57.12
N SER A 72 17.73 55.97 -56.93
CA SER A 72 18.60 56.65 -57.92
C SER A 72 19.83 55.85 -58.41
N PHE A 73 19.77 54.52 -58.39
CA PHE A 73 20.77 53.58 -58.88
C PHE A 73 20.44 53.09 -60.29
N SER A 74 21.39 52.41 -60.95
CA SER A 74 21.14 51.85 -62.27
C SER A 74 20.06 50.75 -62.21
N PRO A 75 19.23 50.59 -63.25
CA PRO A 75 18.24 49.52 -63.31
C PRO A 75 18.83 48.11 -63.11
N SER A 76 20.07 47.90 -63.56
CA SER A 76 20.81 46.64 -63.35
C SER A 76 21.14 46.39 -61.88
N PHE A 77 21.53 47.44 -61.15
CA PHE A 77 21.82 47.35 -59.72
C PHE A 77 20.54 47.07 -58.92
N ASN A 78 19.44 47.77 -59.22
CA ASN A 78 18.16 47.52 -58.53
C ASN A 78 17.64 46.10 -58.78
N SER A 79 17.77 45.58 -60.01
CA SER A 79 17.41 44.19 -60.31
C SER A 79 18.27 43.18 -59.55
N ALA A 80 19.58 43.43 -59.42
CA ALA A 80 20.48 42.58 -58.67
C ALA A 80 20.18 42.64 -57.16
N LEU A 81 19.86 43.83 -56.64
CA LEU A 81 19.48 44.03 -55.24
C LEU A 81 18.19 43.29 -54.89
N ILE A 82 17.15 43.41 -55.73
CA ILE A 82 15.89 42.68 -55.53
C ILE A 82 16.13 41.17 -55.55
N ALA A 83 16.92 40.67 -56.50
CA ALA A 83 17.25 39.25 -56.58
C ALA A 83 18.00 38.75 -55.33
N GLU A 84 18.93 39.53 -54.80
CA GLU A 84 19.66 39.16 -53.59
C GLU A 84 18.79 39.24 -52.33
N VAL A 85 17.91 40.24 -52.22
CA VAL A 85 16.94 40.32 -51.12
C VAL A 85 15.99 39.12 -51.15
N SER A 86 15.49 38.72 -52.32
CA SER A 86 14.68 37.50 -52.45
C SER A 86 15.46 36.25 -52.07
N ARG A 87 16.72 36.13 -52.50
CA ARG A 87 17.58 34.99 -52.15
C ARG A 87 17.81 34.89 -50.63
N LEU A 88 18.03 36.02 -49.96
CA LEU A 88 18.19 36.07 -48.51
C LEU A 88 16.90 35.69 -47.78
N LEU A 89 15.75 36.16 -48.27
CA LEU A 89 14.45 35.80 -47.70
C LEU A 89 14.15 34.30 -47.85
N ASP A 90 14.47 33.71 -49.00
CA ASP A 90 14.32 32.26 -49.22
C ASP A 90 15.23 31.45 -48.30
N ALA A 91 16.46 31.90 -48.08
CA ALA A 91 17.39 31.27 -47.15
C ALA A 91 16.93 31.36 -45.69
N GLU A 92 16.42 32.53 -45.28
CA GLU A 92 15.84 32.71 -43.93
C GLU A 92 14.59 31.85 -43.74
N LYS A 93 13.71 31.78 -44.74
CA LYS A 93 12.53 30.91 -44.72
C LYS A 93 12.91 29.43 -44.60
N ALA A 94 13.95 28.99 -45.31
CA ALA A 94 14.43 27.61 -45.22
C ALA A 94 14.97 27.26 -43.82
N LEU A 95 15.67 28.20 -43.17
CA LEU A 95 16.14 28.03 -41.79
C LEU A 95 14.96 27.95 -40.81
N LEU A 96 13.99 28.87 -40.91
CA LEU A 96 12.81 28.85 -40.06
C LEU A 96 11.97 27.58 -40.23
N GLU A 97 11.88 27.06 -41.45
CA GLU A 97 11.18 25.80 -41.73
C GLU A 97 11.91 24.60 -41.12
N SER A 98 13.26 24.60 -41.14
CA SER A 98 14.08 23.59 -40.47
C SER A 98 13.90 23.64 -38.95
N ASP A 99 13.99 24.84 -38.36
CA ASP A 99 13.80 25.04 -36.92
C ASP A 99 12.39 24.62 -36.49
N ARG A 100 11.37 24.89 -37.32
CA ARG A 100 10.01 24.44 -37.09
C ARG A 100 9.90 22.92 -37.08
N ALA A 101 10.51 22.24 -38.05
CA ALA A 101 10.50 20.78 -38.13
C ALA A 101 11.17 20.14 -36.90
N ASP A 102 12.31 20.69 -36.45
CA ASP A 102 13.00 20.21 -35.26
C ASP A 102 12.16 20.41 -33.98
N LEU A 103 11.47 21.55 -33.86
CA LEU A 103 10.55 21.82 -32.76
C LEU A 103 9.33 20.89 -32.79
N GLU A 104 8.77 20.60 -33.96
CA GLU A 104 7.67 19.65 -34.12
C GLU A 104 8.06 18.24 -33.69
N ASP A 105 9.27 17.78 -34.02
CA ASP A 105 9.78 16.48 -33.57
C ASP A 105 9.99 16.44 -32.05
N GLN A 106 10.58 17.50 -31.46
CA GLN A 106 10.74 17.61 -30.01
C GLN A 106 9.39 17.59 -29.27
N VAL A 107 8.39 18.32 -29.78
CA VAL A 107 7.03 18.28 -29.23
C VAL A 107 6.44 16.89 -29.33
N GLY A 108 6.65 16.18 -30.45
CA GLY A 108 6.23 14.80 -30.64
C GLY A 108 6.86 13.84 -29.63
N ILE A 109 8.16 13.96 -29.36
CA ILE A 109 8.88 13.17 -28.36
C ILE A 109 8.33 13.45 -26.95
N LEU A 110 8.23 14.72 -26.57
CA LEU A 110 7.71 15.13 -25.25
C LEU A 110 6.27 14.66 -25.04
N HIS A 111 5.44 14.70 -26.08
CA HIS A 111 4.06 14.23 -25.98
C HIS A 111 3.97 12.73 -25.74
N ARG A 112 4.80 11.93 -26.42
CA ARG A 112 4.88 10.47 -26.18
C ARG A 112 5.36 10.16 -24.77
N GLU A 113 6.39 10.85 -24.31
CA GLU A 113 6.94 10.64 -22.98
C GLU A 113 5.93 11.03 -21.89
N LEU A 114 5.23 12.15 -22.06
CA LEU A 114 4.14 12.55 -21.16
C LEU A 114 3.02 11.51 -21.14
N SER A 115 2.63 10.95 -22.29
CA SER A 115 1.62 9.88 -22.36
C SER A 115 2.06 8.64 -21.56
N ILE A 116 3.31 8.20 -21.73
CA ILE A 116 3.85 7.04 -21.00
C ILE A 116 3.85 7.31 -19.49
N GLN A 117 4.22 8.51 -19.06
CA GLN A 117 4.21 8.87 -17.64
C GLN A 117 2.80 8.95 -17.08
N ALA A 118 1.83 9.45 -17.84
CA ALA A 118 0.43 9.47 -17.45
C ALA A 118 -0.14 8.06 -17.24
N ASP A 119 0.20 7.11 -18.12
CA ASP A 119 -0.22 5.72 -17.99
C ASP A 119 0.39 5.06 -16.74
N LYS A 120 1.69 5.24 -16.50
CA LYS A 120 2.35 4.74 -15.28
C LYS A 120 1.75 5.34 -14.01
N PHE A 121 1.43 6.63 -14.03
CA PHE A 121 0.79 7.29 -12.90
C PHE A 121 -0.60 6.70 -12.63
N LYS A 122 -1.37 6.42 -13.68
CA LYS A 122 -2.68 5.77 -13.57
C LYS A 122 -2.57 4.37 -12.99
N GLU A 123 -1.64 3.55 -13.48
CA GLU A 123 -1.37 2.21 -12.92
C GLU A 123 -0.98 2.27 -11.44
N ALA A 124 -0.16 3.24 -11.05
CA ALA A 124 0.22 3.45 -9.65
C ALA A 124 -0.98 3.84 -8.78
N VAL A 125 -1.86 4.72 -9.26
CA VAL A 125 -3.10 5.11 -8.57
C VAL A 125 -4.04 3.92 -8.40
N ASP A 126 -4.21 3.09 -9.43
CA ASP A 126 -5.03 1.89 -9.37
C ASP A 126 -4.48 0.88 -8.35
N THR A 127 -3.16 0.71 -8.32
CA THR A 127 -2.47 -0.15 -7.33
C THR A 127 -2.67 0.37 -5.90
N ILE A 128 -2.52 1.68 -5.67
CA ILE A 128 -2.76 2.30 -4.36
C ILE A 128 -4.21 2.09 -3.91
N ASN A 129 -5.16 2.23 -4.83
CA ASN A 129 -6.57 2.04 -4.51
C ASN A 129 -6.89 0.57 -4.19
N ALA A 130 -6.28 -0.39 -4.88
CA ALA A 130 -6.40 -1.81 -4.58
C ALA A 130 -5.85 -2.12 -3.17
N LEU A 131 -4.63 -1.66 -2.86
CA LEU A 131 -4.02 -1.84 -1.55
C LEU A 131 -4.82 -1.18 -0.41
N LYS A 132 -5.45 -0.02 -0.66
CA LYS A 132 -6.35 0.62 0.32
C LYS A 132 -7.58 -0.23 0.63
N ARG A 133 -8.17 -0.88 -0.38
CA ARG A 133 -9.30 -1.80 -0.18
C ARG A 133 -8.88 -3.00 0.63
N GLU A 134 -7.78 -3.65 0.24
CA GLU A 134 -7.25 -4.80 0.97
C GLU A 134 -6.93 -4.46 2.44
N ASN A 135 -6.32 -3.30 2.72
CA ASN A 135 -6.06 -2.87 4.09
C ASN A 135 -7.34 -2.63 4.90
N SER A 136 -8.39 -2.12 4.24
CA SER A 136 -9.71 -1.94 4.86
C SER A 136 -10.33 -3.29 5.21
N ASP A 137 -10.28 -4.26 4.31
CA ASP A 137 -10.82 -5.61 4.51
C ASP A 137 -10.06 -6.33 5.63
N GLN A 138 -8.72 -6.28 5.62
CA GLN A 138 -7.88 -6.82 6.69
C GLN A 138 -8.18 -6.21 8.06
N ARG A 139 -8.43 -4.89 8.12
CA ARG A 139 -8.83 -4.23 9.38
C ARG A 139 -10.19 -4.71 9.88
N ALA A 140 -11.15 -4.92 8.98
CA ALA A 140 -12.45 -5.46 9.33
C ALA A 140 -12.35 -6.90 9.86
N GLU A 141 -11.54 -7.74 9.22
CA GLU A 141 -11.27 -9.11 9.68
C GLU A 141 -10.58 -9.13 11.05
N LEU A 142 -9.58 -8.28 11.28
CA LEU A 142 -8.92 -8.14 12.58
C LEU A 142 -9.89 -7.70 13.66
N GLN A 143 -10.80 -6.78 13.36
CA GLN A 143 -11.82 -6.33 14.30
C GLN A 143 -12.81 -7.45 14.65
N LEU A 144 -13.21 -8.26 13.66
CA LEU A 144 -14.07 -9.41 13.86
C LEU A 144 -13.38 -10.48 14.74
N SER A 145 -12.12 -10.79 14.43
CA SER A 145 -11.31 -11.75 15.20
C SER A 145 -11.10 -11.28 16.64
N ALA A 146 -10.80 -9.98 16.84
CA ALA A 146 -10.68 -9.41 18.17
C ALA A 146 -11.98 -9.53 18.98
N LYS A 147 -13.14 -9.34 18.33
CA LYS A 147 -14.45 -9.54 18.96
C LYS A 147 -14.67 -11.00 19.37
N GLN A 148 -14.37 -11.95 18.48
CA GLN A 148 -14.48 -13.39 18.77
C GLN A 148 -13.56 -13.82 19.92
N ILE A 149 -12.33 -13.31 19.97
CA ILE A 149 -11.41 -13.56 21.09
C ILE A 149 -11.99 -13.01 22.40
N GLY A 150 -12.64 -11.84 22.37
CA GLY A 150 -13.34 -11.28 23.52
C GLY A 150 -14.45 -12.20 24.02
N GLU A 151 -15.34 -12.63 23.11
CA GLU A 151 -16.45 -13.54 23.42
C GLU A 151 -15.96 -14.89 23.99
N LEU A 152 -14.91 -15.47 23.41
CA LEU A 152 -14.31 -16.72 23.90
C LEU A 152 -13.67 -16.56 25.28
N ARG A 153 -12.99 -15.44 25.54
CA ARG A 153 -12.42 -15.15 26.87
C ARG A 153 -13.50 -15.02 27.93
N GLU A 154 -14.59 -14.34 27.60
CA GLU A 154 -15.73 -14.17 28.51
C GLU A 154 -16.41 -15.51 28.79
N ALA A 155 -16.66 -16.32 27.75
CA ALA A 155 -17.21 -17.67 27.92
C ALA A 155 -16.30 -18.57 28.79
N HIS A 156 -14.99 -18.54 28.56
CA HIS A 156 -14.04 -19.30 29.37
C HIS A 156 -14.00 -18.81 30.83
N ALA A 157 -14.08 -17.50 31.07
CA ALA A 157 -14.15 -16.94 32.42
C ALA A 157 -15.42 -17.40 33.16
N GLN A 158 -16.57 -17.41 32.47
CA GLN A 158 -17.82 -17.92 33.03
C GLN A 158 -17.75 -19.42 33.35
N GLU A 159 -17.13 -20.22 32.47
CA GLU A 159 -16.96 -21.65 32.69
C GLU A 159 -16.03 -21.93 33.89
N LEU A 160 -14.95 -21.15 34.03
CA LEU A 160 -14.03 -21.25 35.17
C LEU A 160 -14.77 -20.94 36.48
N GLN A 161 -15.53 -19.85 36.51
CA GLN A 161 -16.32 -19.45 37.68
C GLN A 161 -17.35 -20.52 38.04
N LYS A 162 -18.01 -21.13 37.05
CA LYS A 162 -18.95 -22.23 37.27
C LYS A 162 -18.26 -23.46 37.86
N LYS A 163 -17.06 -23.82 37.38
CA LYS A 163 -16.28 -24.93 37.95
C LYS A 163 -15.82 -24.64 39.37
N GLU A 164 -15.37 -23.42 39.65
CA GLU A 164 -15.00 -22.99 41.00
C GLU A 164 -16.17 -23.12 41.97
N GLU A 165 -17.37 -22.67 41.57
CA GLU A 165 -18.57 -22.80 42.38
C GLU A 165 -18.97 -24.27 42.59
N GLN A 166 -18.88 -25.11 41.55
CA GLN A 166 -19.12 -26.55 41.66
C GLN A 166 -18.14 -27.22 42.62
N HIS A 167 -16.84 -26.89 42.55
CA HIS A 167 -15.84 -27.43 43.47
C HIS A 167 -16.10 -26.97 44.91
N LYS A 168 -16.48 -25.71 45.10
CA LYS A 168 -16.83 -25.17 46.41
C LYS A 168 -18.00 -25.95 47.03
N GLN A 169 -19.07 -26.18 46.27
CA GLN A 169 -20.22 -27.00 46.71
C GLN A 169 -19.79 -28.42 47.07
N GLN A 170 -18.94 -29.07 46.27
CA GLN A 170 -18.43 -30.42 46.59
C GLN A 170 -17.58 -30.47 47.86
N ILE A 171 -16.80 -29.42 48.13
CA ILE A 171 -16.04 -29.30 49.38
C ILE A 171 -17.01 -29.17 50.56
N GLU A 172 -18.00 -28.30 50.45
CA GLU A 172 -19.01 -28.04 51.49
C GLU A 172 -19.83 -29.31 51.82
N GLU A 173 -20.24 -30.08 50.79
CA GLU A 173 -20.90 -31.39 50.97
C GLU A 173 -20.00 -32.40 51.69
N LYS A 174 -18.71 -32.46 51.33
CA LYS A 174 -17.75 -33.36 51.99
C LYS A 174 -17.49 -32.96 53.44
N GLU A 175 -17.41 -31.67 53.72
CA GLU A 175 -17.26 -31.14 55.07
C GLU A 175 -18.48 -31.50 55.93
N GLN A 176 -19.70 -31.32 55.42
CA GLN A 176 -20.93 -31.73 56.12
C GLN A 176 -20.95 -33.24 56.40
N LEU A 177 -20.59 -34.06 55.40
CA LEU A 177 -20.52 -35.51 55.58
C LEU A 177 -19.47 -35.91 56.62
N PHE A 178 -18.33 -35.22 56.64
CA PHE A 178 -17.28 -35.46 57.64
C PHE A 178 -17.75 -35.10 59.04
N SER A 179 -18.41 -33.95 59.22
CA SER A 179 -19.00 -33.53 60.48
C SER A 179 -20.06 -34.52 60.98
N GLN A 180 -20.96 -34.99 60.12
CA GLN A 180 -21.94 -36.02 60.49
C GLN A 180 -21.26 -37.31 60.98
N LYS A 181 -20.23 -37.79 60.26
CA LYS A 181 -19.48 -38.97 60.68
C LYS A 181 -18.73 -38.76 62.00
N LEU A 182 -18.27 -37.54 62.26
CA LEU A 182 -17.63 -37.18 63.52
C LEU A 182 -18.64 -37.26 64.68
N GLU A 183 -19.83 -36.66 64.52
CA GLU A 183 -20.91 -36.71 65.50
C GLU A 183 -21.39 -38.14 65.77
N GLU A 184 -21.50 -38.99 64.74
CA GLU A 184 -21.82 -40.40 64.90
C GLU A 184 -20.76 -41.13 65.74
N LYS A 185 -19.47 -40.84 65.50
CA LYS A 185 -18.36 -41.43 66.25
C LYS A 185 -18.34 -40.96 67.70
N GLU A 186 -18.55 -39.68 67.95
CA GLU A 186 -18.66 -39.12 69.29
C GLU A 186 -19.83 -39.75 70.06
N SER A 187 -20.99 -39.89 69.43
CA SER A 187 -22.16 -40.57 70.00
C SER A 187 -21.87 -42.03 70.36
N LEU A 188 -21.08 -42.72 69.53
CA LEU A 188 -20.65 -44.11 69.77
C LEU A 188 -19.68 -44.21 70.96
N ILE A 189 -18.76 -43.25 71.08
CA ILE A 189 -17.85 -43.14 72.22
C ILE A 189 -18.64 -42.96 73.50
N ILE A 190 -19.58 -42.00 73.54
CA ILE A 190 -20.44 -41.75 74.71
C ILE A 190 -21.21 -43.02 75.11
N ARG A 191 -21.77 -43.76 74.14
CA ARG A 191 -22.45 -45.05 74.43
C ARG A 191 -21.50 -46.10 75.01
N HIS A 192 -20.29 -46.22 74.47
CA HIS A 192 -19.30 -47.16 74.98
C HIS A 192 -18.82 -46.78 76.38
N GLU A 193 -18.60 -45.49 76.66
CA GLU A 193 -18.27 -45.00 77.99
C GLU A 193 -19.37 -45.34 79.00
N ALA A 194 -20.64 -45.05 78.67
CA ALA A 194 -21.78 -45.43 79.50
C ALA A 194 -21.89 -46.95 79.73
N LYS A 195 -21.57 -47.76 78.70
CA LYS A 195 -21.53 -49.22 78.80
C LYS A 195 -20.42 -49.70 79.74
N ILE A 196 -19.22 -49.11 79.64
CA ILE A 196 -18.09 -49.42 80.52
C ILE A 196 -18.44 -49.06 81.96
N GLU A 197 -19.04 -47.89 82.19
CA GLU A 197 -19.47 -47.46 83.52
C GLU A 197 -20.50 -48.43 84.12
N SER A 198 -21.53 -48.80 83.35
CA SER A 198 -22.51 -49.83 83.75
C SER A 198 -21.86 -51.19 84.06
N LEU A 199 -20.87 -51.62 83.25
CA LEU A 199 -20.13 -52.86 83.52
C LEU A 199 -19.25 -52.75 84.76
N ASN A 200 -18.67 -51.58 85.04
CA ASN A 200 -17.90 -51.32 86.25
C ASN A 200 -18.80 -51.32 87.50
N GLU A 201 -19.97 -50.71 87.43
CA GLU A 201 -20.99 -50.77 88.49
C GLU A 201 -21.44 -52.22 88.74
N ALA A 202 -21.72 -52.98 87.67
CA ALA A 202 -22.07 -54.40 87.77
C ALA A 202 -20.91 -55.23 88.36
N ASN A 203 -19.66 -54.93 88.00
CA ASN A 203 -18.47 -55.57 88.58
C ASN A 203 -18.28 -55.20 90.06
N GLN A 204 -18.55 -53.96 90.48
CA GLN A 204 -18.55 -53.58 91.89
C GLN A 204 -19.65 -54.30 92.67
N HIS A 205 -20.86 -54.41 92.11
CA HIS A 205 -21.95 -55.21 92.68
C HIS A 205 -21.55 -56.68 92.83
N ASN A 206 -21.03 -57.29 91.76
CA ASN A 206 -20.55 -58.67 91.77
C ASN A 206 -19.36 -58.87 92.71
N SER A 207 -18.48 -57.88 92.87
CA SER A 207 -17.40 -57.90 93.86
C SER A 207 -17.94 -57.85 95.29
N SER A 208 -19.01 -57.09 95.53
CA SER A 208 -19.71 -57.06 96.82
C SER A 208 -20.45 -58.38 97.12
N GLU A 209 -21.00 -59.04 96.09
CA GLU A 209 -21.61 -60.37 96.20
C GLU A 209 -20.56 -61.49 96.34
N ALA A 210 -19.45 -61.42 95.61
CA ALA A 210 -18.31 -62.33 95.78
C ALA A 210 -17.72 -62.24 97.19
N SER A 211 -17.77 -61.06 97.81
CA SER A 211 -17.39 -60.88 99.22
C SER A 211 -18.38 -61.53 100.20
N LYS A 212 -19.67 -61.66 99.84
CA LYS A 212 -20.65 -62.49 100.57
C LYS A 212 -20.43 -63.99 100.33
N TYR A 213 -20.05 -64.41 99.12
CA TYR A 213 -19.73 -65.80 98.81
C TYR A 213 -18.41 -66.28 99.43
N LYS A 214 -17.43 -65.39 99.65
CA LYS A 214 -16.18 -65.71 100.39
C LYS A 214 -16.41 -66.05 101.87
N VAL A 215 -17.54 -65.64 102.45
CA VAL A 215 -17.97 -66.04 103.80
C VAL A 215 -18.62 -67.43 103.81
N LEU A 216 -19.19 -67.89 102.69
CA LEU A 216 -19.82 -69.22 102.55
C LEU A 216 -18.87 -70.28 101.95
N GLU A 217 -17.89 -69.90 101.13
CA GLU A 217 -16.86 -70.80 100.58
C GLU A 217 -15.85 -71.26 101.66
N GLY A 218 -15.79 -70.55 102.78
CA GLY A 218 -15.06 -70.96 103.99
C GLY A 218 -15.70 -72.13 104.76
N GLN A 219 -16.96 -72.51 104.46
CA GLN A 219 -17.68 -73.60 105.13
C GLN A 219 -17.92 -74.83 104.26
N ALA A 220 -17.71 -74.76 102.93
CA ALA A 220 -17.97 -75.86 101.99
C ALA A 220 -16.70 -76.59 101.48
N ARG A 221 -15.49 -76.16 101.88
CA ARG A 221 -14.22 -76.76 101.44
C ARG A 221 -13.76 -77.99 102.26
N GLU A 222 -14.53 -78.45 103.25
CA GLU A 222 -14.20 -79.65 104.06
C GLU A 222 -14.91 -80.95 103.64
N GLN A 223 -15.84 -80.94 102.67
CA GLN A 223 -16.63 -82.16 102.33
C GLN A 223 -16.51 -82.69 100.88
N LEU A 224 -15.68 -82.10 100.02
CA LEU A 224 -15.57 -82.52 98.60
C LEU A 224 -14.19 -83.10 98.25
N VAL A 225 -13.58 -83.81 99.21
CA VAL A 225 -12.33 -84.60 99.04
C VAL A 225 -12.61 -86.11 98.93
N ALA A 226 -13.86 -86.57 99.00
CA ALA A 226 -14.17 -88.02 99.04
C ALA A 226 -15.21 -88.48 98.00
N ALA A 227 -15.12 -88.01 96.77
CA ALA A 227 -15.76 -88.66 95.61
C ALA A 227 -14.84 -88.52 94.41
N ASN A 228 -13.68 -89.12 94.60
CA ASN A 228 -12.79 -89.54 93.54
C ASN A 228 -13.57 -90.35 92.50
N GLU A 229 -13.08 -90.29 91.27
CA GLU A 229 -13.06 -91.46 90.39
C GLU A 229 -14.42 -92.08 90.03
N GLU A 230 -15.13 -91.43 89.12
CA GLU A 230 -15.51 -92.12 87.88
C GLU A 230 -15.33 -91.14 86.71
N LYS A 231 -14.24 -91.30 85.96
CA LYS A 231 -14.24 -92.15 84.76
C LYS A 231 -14.77 -91.36 83.57
N GLN A 232 -13.85 -90.74 82.82
CA GLN A 232 -13.41 -91.42 81.60
C GLN A 232 -14.60 -91.61 80.64
N THR A 233 -15.25 -90.51 80.30
CA THR A 233 -16.04 -90.34 79.08
C THR A 233 -15.87 -88.88 78.67
N LEU A 234 -15.55 -88.61 77.40
CA LEU A 234 -15.06 -87.35 76.80
C LEU A 234 -13.52 -87.21 76.69
N GLN A 235 -12.81 -88.34 76.71
CA GLN A 235 -11.96 -88.65 75.54
C GLN A 235 -12.90 -88.78 74.34
N GLU A 236 -12.51 -88.19 73.21
CA GLU A 236 -13.25 -88.14 71.94
C GLU A 236 -14.42 -87.12 71.87
N GLN A 237 -14.10 -85.82 71.81
CA GLN A 237 -14.67 -84.89 70.80
C GLN A 237 -13.97 -83.52 70.82
N LEU A 238 -13.56 -83.09 69.62
CA LEU A 238 -12.83 -81.88 69.22
C LEU A 238 -11.34 -81.82 69.62
N LYS A 239 -10.37 -82.42 68.90
CA LYS A 239 -10.06 -82.26 67.46
C LYS A 239 -10.54 -80.91 66.90
N VAL A 240 -9.65 -79.92 66.83
CA VAL A 240 -9.59 -78.79 65.87
C VAL A 240 -8.72 -77.69 66.50
N LEU A 241 -7.41 -77.85 66.32
CA LEU A 241 -6.47 -76.74 66.25
C LEU A 241 -6.47 -76.29 64.78
N PRO A 242 -7.13 -75.18 64.47
CA PRO A 242 -6.59 -74.26 63.49
C PRO A 242 -6.83 -72.83 63.97
N ASP A 243 -5.91 -72.33 64.78
CA ASP A 243 -5.65 -70.89 64.90
C ASP A 243 -4.83 -70.40 63.69
N LEU A 244 -5.33 -70.74 62.50
CA LEU A 244 -4.80 -70.32 61.18
C LEU A 244 -5.94 -69.82 60.29
N ARG A 245 -6.89 -69.09 60.90
CA ARG A 245 -7.97 -68.38 60.17
C ARG A 245 -8.03 -66.87 60.44
N SER A 246 -7.27 -66.36 61.42
CA SER A 246 -7.05 -64.92 61.61
C SER A 246 -5.92 -64.37 60.71
N GLU A 247 -4.92 -65.18 60.35
CA GLU A 247 -3.89 -64.78 59.38
C GLU A 247 -4.35 -64.91 57.91
N LEU A 248 -5.28 -65.83 57.59
CA LEU A 248 -5.80 -66.00 56.22
C LEU A 248 -6.77 -64.86 55.80
N ASN A 249 -7.46 -64.22 56.75
CA ASN A 249 -8.30 -63.05 56.47
C ASN A 249 -7.48 -61.75 56.39
N VAL A 250 -6.39 -61.64 57.17
CA VAL A 250 -5.44 -60.53 57.00
C VAL A 250 -4.67 -60.70 55.70
N GLU A 251 -4.21 -61.89 55.33
CA GLU A 251 -3.49 -62.13 54.07
C GLU A 251 -4.40 -61.98 52.84
N LYS A 252 -5.67 -62.42 52.90
CA LYS A 252 -6.67 -62.09 51.86
C LYS A 252 -6.92 -60.59 51.79
N ALA A 253 -7.16 -59.90 52.92
CA ALA A 253 -7.36 -58.45 52.93
C ALA A 253 -6.12 -57.70 52.43
N LEU A 254 -4.90 -58.17 52.75
CA LEU A 254 -3.64 -57.60 52.27
C LEU A 254 -3.44 -57.87 50.78
N LYS A 255 -3.85 -59.04 50.29
CA LYS A 255 -3.77 -59.40 48.87
C LYS A 255 -4.79 -58.62 48.05
N THR A 256 -6.01 -58.42 48.55
CA THR A 256 -7.02 -57.55 47.94
C THR A 256 -6.56 -56.09 47.97
N SER A 257 -6.07 -55.60 49.11
CA SER A 257 -5.53 -54.24 49.23
C SER A 257 -4.32 -54.00 48.32
N LYS A 258 -3.41 -54.98 48.19
CA LYS A 258 -2.29 -54.90 47.24
C LYS A 258 -2.78 -54.94 45.80
N GLN A 259 -3.79 -55.74 45.47
CA GLN A 259 -4.39 -55.80 44.14
C GLN A 259 -5.11 -54.48 43.79
N ASP A 260 -5.82 -53.88 44.75
CA ASP A 260 -6.48 -52.59 44.60
C ASP A 260 -5.45 -51.47 44.43
N ALA A 261 -4.35 -51.50 45.20
CA ALA A 261 -3.24 -50.57 45.05
C ALA A 261 -2.54 -50.72 43.70
N LEU A 262 -2.36 -51.96 43.22
CA LEU A 262 -1.77 -52.23 41.91
C LEU A 262 -2.67 -51.72 40.78
N THR A 263 -3.99 -51.94 40.89
CA THR A 263 -5.00 -51.46 39.93
C THR A 263 -5.07 -49.93 39.93
N ALA A 264 -5.00 -49.28 41.10
CA ALA A 264 -4.94 -47.83 41.21
C ALA A 264 -3.64 -47.25 40.63
N LEU A 265 -2.51 -47.94 40.83
CA LEU A 265 -1.22 -47.56 40.24
C LEU A 265 -1.24 -47.71 38.71
N GLN A 266 -1.86 -48.77 38.21
CA GLN A 266 -2.07 -48.99 36.77
C GLN A 266 -2.93 -47.88 36.17
N GLY A 267 -4.06 -47.52 36.82
CA GLY A 267 -4.91 -46.42 36.35
C GLY A 267 -4.19 -45.07 36.36
N ARG A 268 -3.33 -44.81 37.35
CA ARG A 268 -2.45 -43.63 37.35
C ARG A 268 -1.44 -43.65 36.22
N TYR A 269 -0.83 -44.81 35.94
CA TYR A 269 0.11 -44.98 34.84
C TYR A 269 -0.56 -44.74 33.49
N ASP A 270 -1.76 -45.29 33.27
CA ASP A 270 -2.53 -45.09 32.03
C ASP A 270 -2.91 -43.60 31.85
N THR A 271 -3.32 -42.94 32.94
CA THR A 271 -3.63 -41.49 32.93
C THR A 271 -2.39 -40.66 32.58
N LEU A 272 -1.24 -40.98 33.17
CA LEU A 272 0.04 -40.31 32.86
C LEU A 272 0.47 -40.57 31.40
N GLN A 273 0.22 -41.77 30.89
CA GLN A 273 0.52 -42.11 29.51
C GLN A 273 -0.37 -41.37 28.51
N GLU A 274 -1.67 -41.23 28.80
CA GLU A 274 -2.58 -40.36 28.01
C GLU A 274 -2.14 -38.90 28.04
N GLN A 275 -1.77 -38.37 29.20
CA GLN A 275 -1.25 -37.01 29.33
C GLN A 275 0.03 -36.81 28.51
N SER A 276 0.94 -37.80 28.52
CA SER A 276 2.16 -37.76 27.70
C SER A 276 1.86 -37.71 26.20
N VAL A 277 0.89 -38.51 25.73
CA VAL A 277 0.44 -38.50 24.33
C VAL A 277 -0.17 -37.16 23.95
N GLN A 278 -1.03 -36.59 24.81
CA GLN A 278 -1.62 -35.26 24.59
C GLN A 278 -0.54 -34.17 24.52
N LEU A 279 0.42 -34.17 25.45
CA LEU A 279 1.56 -33.24 25.44
C LEU A 279 2.40 -33.36 24.16
N ASN A 280 2.67 -34.58 23.70
CA ASN A 280 3.37 -34.80 22.43
C ASN A 280 2.59 -34.27 21.23
N SER A 281 1.27 -34.47 21.19
CA SER A 281 0.44 -33.92 20.12
C SER A 281 0.46 -32.39 20.11
N GLN A 282 0.45 -31.75 21.29
CA GLN A 282 0.56 -30.30 21.41
C GLN A 282 1.94 -29.78 21.01
N LEU A 283 3.01 -30.51 21.35
CA LEU A 283 4.37 -30.18 20.91
C LEU A 283 4.48 -30.21 19.38
N GLU A 284 3.85 -31.18 18.73
CA GLU A 284 3.87 -31.29 17.27
C GLU A 284 3.08 -30.15 16.59
N VAL A 285 1.92 -29.79 17.15
CA VAL A 285 1.15 -28.60 16.70
C VAL A 285 1.94 -27.31 16.91
N ASN A 286 2.68 -27.19 18.02
CA ASN A 286 3.49 -26.00 18.26
C ASN A 286 4.72 -25.94 17.35
N ARG A 287 5.31 -27.08 16.99
CA ARG A 287 6.39 -27.17 15.99
C ARG A 287 5.93 -26.68 14.62
N SER A 288 4.78 -27.15 14.13
CA SER A 288 4.25 -26.70 12.83
C SER A 288 3.92 -25.20 12.81
N LYS A 289 3.42 -24.66 13.93
CA LYS A 289 3.23 -23.22 14.10
C LYS A 289 4.55 -22.44 14.06
N LEU A 290 5.59 -22.94 14.73
CA LEU A 290 6.94 -22.35 14.71
C LEU A 290 7.51 -22.31 13.29
N GLU A 291 7.37 -23.41 12.54
CA GLU A 291 7.80 -23.50 11.15
C GLU A 291 7.06 -22.50 10.24
N THR A 292 5.77 -22.31 10.50
CA THR A 292 4.96 -21.27 9.83
C THR A 292 5.42 -19.85 10.18
N TYR A 293 5.81 -19.61 11.44
CA TYR A 293 6.37 -18.31 11.84
C TYR A 293 7.73 -18.05 11.20
N ASP A 294 8.60 -19.06 11.08
CA ASP A 294 9.88 -18.93 10.39
C ASP A 294 9.69 -18.56 8.90
N GLN A 295 8.71 -19.17 8.23
CA GLN A 295 8.35 -18.78 6.85
C GLN A 295 7.92 -17.30 6.77
N LYS A 296 7.06 -16.84 7.69
CA LYS A 296 6.66 -15.42 7.74
C LYS A 296 7.82 -14.48 8.02
N VAL A 297 8.78 -14.88 8.85
CA VAL A 297 10.01 -14.09 9.10
C VAL A 297 10.86 -14.00 7.84
N GLN A 298 10.97 -15.07 7.06
CA GLN A 298 11.66 -15.03 5.77
C GLN A 298 10.96 -14.11 4.76
N GLU A 299 9.63 -14.13 4.69
CA GLU A 299 8.85 -13.22 3.85
C GLU A 299 9.09 -11.74 4.24
N LEU A 300 9.08 -11.42 5.54
CA LEU A 300 9.39 -10.08 6.04
C LEU A 300 10.82 -9.65 5.69
N SER A 301 11.79 -10.57 5.75
CA SER A 301 13.17 -10.30 5.34
C SER A 301 13.27 -9.94 3.85
N ASN A 302 12.53 -10.65 2.99
CA ASN A 302 12.47 -10.35 1.56
C ASN A 302 11.82 -8.99 1.28
N LEU A 303 10.71 -8.67 1.95
CA LEU A 303 10.06 -7.36 1.86
C LEU A 303 10.99 -6.23 2.33
N SER A 304 11.76 -6.45 3.39
CA SER A 304 12.74 -5.47 3.87
C SER A 304 13.84 -5.18 2.84
N LYS A 305 14.27 -6.18 2.06
CA LYS A 305 15.24 -5.97 0.97
C LYS A 305 14.65 -5.11 -0.15
N LEU A 306 13.43 -5.45 -0.59
CA LEU A 306 12.68 -4.67 -1.58
C LEU A 306 12.50 -3.21 -1.15
N LEU A 307 12.20 -2.97 0.13
CA LEU A 307 12.06 -1.62 0.66
C LEU A 307 13.37 -0.82 0.59
N ASN A 308 14.50 -1.45 0.95
CA ASN A 308 15.82 -0.83 0.86
C ASN A 308 16.18 -0.50 -0.60
N ASP A 309 15.89 -1.40 -1.53
CA ASP A 309 16.14 -1.17 -2.96
C ASP A 309 15.31 0.01 -3.49
N ALA A 310 14.04 0.09 -3.10
CA ALA A 310 13.17 1.22 -3.45
C ALA A 310 13.68 2.55 -2.86
N GLN A 311 14.15 2.56 -1.60
CA GLN A 311 14.75 3.75 -0.98
C GLN A 311 16.02 4.21 -1.71
N ASN A 312 16.86 3.28 -2.18
CA ASN A 312 18.05 3.60 -2.96
C ASN A 312 17.68 4.20 -4.34
N GLN A 313 16.64 3.68 -4.99
CA GLN A 313 16.13 4.24 -6.25
C GLN A 313 15.58 5.66 -6.06
N ILE A 314 14.78 5.90 -5.02
CA ILE A 314 14.24 7.23 -4.69
C ILE A 314 15.38 8.24 -4.45
N SER A 315 16.43 7.83 -3.75
CA SER A 315 17.59 8.68 -3.49
C SER A 315 18.34 9.07 -4.77
N THR A 316 18.46 8.12 -5.71
CA THR A 316 19.06 8.36 -7.03
C THR A 316 18.22 9.33 -7.86
N LEU A 317 16.90 9.10 -7.92
CA LEU A 317 15.97 9.98 -8.64
C LEU A 317 15.95 11.39 -8.06
N SER A 318 15.95 11.53 -6.73
CA SER A 318 16.01 12.83 -6.05
C SER A 318 17.28 13.62 -6.39
N THR A 319 18.39 12.90 -6.64
CA THR A 319 19.66 13.53 -7.04
C THR A 319 19.59 13.99 -8.49
N SER A 320 19.02 13.16 -9.37
CA SER A 320 18.77 13.50 -10.78
C SER A 320 17.84 14.70 -10.92
N GLU A 321 16.76 14.75 -10.14
CA GLU A 321 15.79 15.85 -10.14
C GLU A 321 16.48 17.18 -9.79
N ARG A 322 17.33 17.19 -8.75
CA ARG A 322 18.10 18.39 -8.39
C ARG A 322 19.03 18.86 -9.50
N ALA A 323 19.66 17.93 -10.21
CA ALA A 323 20.50 18.27 -11.36
C ALA A 323 19.68 18.90 -12.49
N MET A 324 18.54 18.30 -12.86
CA MET A 324 17.66 18.86 -13.89
C MET A 324 17.12 20.25 -13.52
N VAL A 325 16.75 20.46 -12.25
CA VAL A 325 16.31 21.78 -11.77
C VAL A 325 17.43 22.82 -11.87
N GLN A 326 18.67 22.42 -11.62
CA GLN A 326 19.83 23.29 -11.77
C GLN A 326 20.07 23.65 -13.24
N ASP A 327 20.02 22.66 -14.14
CA ASP A 327 20.17 22.88 -15.59
C ASP A 327 19.07 23.82 -16.13
N MET A 328 17.83 23.65 -15.67
CA MET A 328 16.73 24.55 -16.02
C MET A 328 16.98 26.00 -15.58
N LYS A 329 17.55 26.20 -14.38
CA LYS A 329 17.89 27.55 -13.90
C LYS A 329 18.99 28.18 -14.75
N GLU A 330 19.99 27.41 -15.14
CA GLU A 330 21.09 27.88 -16.00
C GLU A 330 20.57 28.24 -17.39
N MET A 331 19.69 27.41 -17.96
CA MET A 331 19.03 27.69 -19.24
C MET A 331 18.20 28.98 -19.19
N GLN A 332 17.44 29.21 -18.11
CA GLN A 332 16.67 30.44 -17.94
C GLN A 332 17.57 31.68 -17.84
N LEU A 333 18.70 31.57 -17.14
CA LEU A 333 19.71 32.61 -17.06
C LEU A 333 20.29 32.95 -18.42
N GLU A 334 20.55 31.94 -19.24
CA GLU A 334 21.09 32.13 -20.59
C GLU A 334 20.06 32.74 -21.56
N LEU A 335 18.78 32.35 -21.45
CA LEU A 335 17.69 33.01 -22.17
C LEU A 335 17.61 34.50 -21.85
N ASN A 336 17.62 34.85 -20.56
CA ASN A 336 17.60 36.26 -20.13
C ASN A 336 18.81 37.05 -20.66
N ARG A 337 20.00 36.42 -20.72
CA ARG A 337 21.21 37.04 -21.31
C ARG A 337 21.05 37.28 -22.81
N ARG A 338 20.48 36.32 -23.54
CA ARG A 338 20.21 36.48 -24.97
C ARG A 338 19.21 37.59 -25.25
N GLU A 339 18.14 37.68 -24.46
CA GLU A 339 17.16 38.77 -24.58
C GLU A 339 17.82 40.14 -24.37
N TYR A 340 18.65 40.29 -23.34
CA TYR A 340 19.39 41.52 -23.10
C TYR A 340 20.32 41.87 -24.28
N ALA A 341 21.08 40.89 -24.78
CA ALA A 341 21.96 41.09 -25.93
C ALA A 341 21.19 41.44 -27.22
N GLN A 342 19.99 40.89 -27.42
CA GLN A 342 19.13 41.25 -28.55
C GLN A 342 18.63 42.69 -28.43
N GLN A 343 18.22 43.11 -27.23
CA GLN A 343 17.78 44.48 -26.98
C GLN A 343 18.91 45.49 -27.18
N GLU A 344 20.11 45.18 -26.70
CA GLU A 344 21.31 46.00 -26.93
C GLU A 344 21.64 46.11 -28.42
N ASN A 345 21.61 45.00 -29.17
CA ASN A 345 21.80 45.01 -30.62
C ASN A 345 20.74 45.83 -31.35
N ALA A 346 19.47 45.79 -30.90
CA ALA A 346 18.41 46.61 -31.47
C ALA A 346 18.67 48.11 -31.25
N ASN A 347 19.13 48.49 -30.06
CA ASN A 347 19.52 49.88 -29.76
C ASN A 347 20.69 50.33 -30.64
N LEU A 348 21.76 49.53 -30.73
CA LEU A 348 22.93 49.83 -31.58
C LEU A 348 22.53 49.98 -33.07
N ARG A 349 21.62 49.14 -33.58
CA ARG A 349 21.08 49.29 -34.94
C ARG A 349 20.31 50.61 -35.10
N GLY A 350 19.53 51.00 -34.09
CA GLY A 350 18.83 52.28 -34.05
C GLY A 350 19.79 53.47 -34.13
N GLU A 351 20.83 53.48 -33.29
CA GLU A 351 21.87 54.52 -33.26
C GLU A 351 22.64 54.59 -34.59
N LEU A 352 23.00 53.43 -35.15
CA LEU A 352 23.67 53.33 -36.45
C LEU A 352 22.81 53.91 -37.58
N ASN A 353 21.51 53.62 -37.57
CA ASN A 353 20.59 54.16 -38.58
C ASN A 353 20.45 55.69 -38.43
N ALA A 354 20.35 56.20 -37.20
CA ALA A 354 20.28 57.64 -36.95
C ALA A 354 21.54 58.38 -37.41
N THR A 355 22.73 57.84 -37.10
CA THR A 355 24.01 58.41 -37.58
C THR A 355 24.13 58.34 -39.09
N ARG A 356 23.66 57.25 -39.72
CA ARG A 356 23.62 57.11 -41.19
C ARG A 356 22.71 58.16 -41.85
N GLU A 357 21.55 58.43 -41.26
CA GLU A 357 20.65 59.50 -41.74
C GLU A 357 21.28 60.89 -41.61
N GLN A 358 21.91 61.18 -40.47
CA GLN A 358 22.65 62.43 -40.27
C GLN A 358 23.75 62.60 -41.32
N LEU A 359 24.55 61.57 -41.58
CA LEU A 359 25.58 61.59 -42.61
C LEU A 359 24.99 61.87 -43.99
N ASN A 360 23.92 61.17 -44.37
CA ASN A 360 23.24 61.39 -45.65
C ASN A 360 22.73 62.83 -45.80
N ASN A 361 22.19 63.42 -44.73
CA ASN A 361 21.74 64.81 -44.73
C ASN A 361 22.91 65.79 -44.90
N SER A 362 24.02 65.57 -44.19
CA SER A 362 25.25 66.36 -44.34
C SER A 362 25.82 66.26 -45.76
N VAL A 363 25.84 65.06 -46.36
CA VAL A 363 26.28 64.86 -47.75
C VAL A 363 25.39 65.63 -48.73
N LYS A 364 24.06 65.60 -48.54
CA LYS A 364 23.13 66.40 -49.36
C LYS A 364 23.38 67.90 -49.23
N GLN A 365 23.61 68.40 -48.02
CA GLN A 365 23.92 69.81 -47.79
C GLN A 365 25.23 70.21 -48.48
N ILE A 366 26.30 69.44 -48.32
CA ILE A 366 27.58 69.67 -49.00
C ILE A 366 27.39 69.70 -50.50
N THR A 367 26.66 68.72 -51.06
CA THR A 367 26.39 68.65 -52.50
C THR A 367 25.67 69.90 -52.99
N SER A 368 24.67 70.38 -52.24
CA SER A 368 23.94 71.61 -52.56
C SER A 368 24.84 72.85 -52.52
N LEU A 369 25.70 72.98 -51.50
CA LEU A 369 26.65 74.08 -51.37
C LEU A 369 27.67 74.09 -52.52
N THR A 370 28.21 72.92 -52.89
CA THR A 370 29.12 72.79 -54.05
C THR A 370 28.44 73.21 -55.35
N GLN A 371 27.18 72.84 -55.56
CA GLN A 371 26.41 73.28 -56.74
C GLN A 371 26.17 74.80 -56.75
N GLN A 372 25.94 75.42 -55.59
CA GLN A 372 25.80 76.87 -55.49
C GLN A 372 27.11 77.60 -55.77
N LEU A 373 28.23 77.10 -55.24
CA LEU A 373 29.58 77.65 -55.51
C LEU A 373 29.93 77.61 -57.01
N ASN A 374 29.66 76.49 -57.67
CA ASN A 374 29.89 76.36 -59.12
C ASN A 374 29.03 77.33 -59.94
N LYS A 375 27.83 77.71 -59.48
CA LYS A 375 26.97 78.70 -60.17
C LYS A 375 27.40 80.15 -59.96
N ASN A 376 28.16 80.44 -58.92
CA ASN A 376 28.63 81.79 -58.60
C ASN A 376 30.07 82.05 -59.08
N SER A 377 30.68 81.10 -59.77
CA SER A 377 32.05 81.18 -60.30
C SER A 377 32.11 81.43 -61.82
N ASP A 378 30.94 81.54 -62.46
CA ASP A 378 30.69 82.13 -63.78
C ASP A 378 30.12 83.54 -63.59
#